data_AF-A0A2J0LK53-F1
#
_entry.id   AF-A0A2J0LK53-F1
#
_cell.length_a   1.000
_cell.length_b   1.000
_cell.length_c   1.000
_cell.angle_alpha   90.00
_cell.angle_beta   90.00
_cell.angle_gamma   90.00
#
_symmetry.space_group_name_H-M   'P 1'
#
loop_
_entity.id
_entity.type
_entity.pdbx_description
1 polymer ?
#
loop_
_entity_poly.entity_id
_entity_poly.type
_entity_poly.pdbx_seq_one_letter_code
_entity_poly.pdbx_strand_id
1 'polypeptide(L)'
;MIKNEYDAIFCDLGNVLVNFDHRIAVKKILAFTPKKEEDIYQLFFDSGITKDYEEGKIAFLDFFKRVKDSLELDMNYTAFLPIWNGIFFETPLNMRFQEFLKSVKYRYKLVMISNINEAHCEFLKKKMPIFGEFDKLILSYEV
;
A
#
# COMPACT_ATOMS: atom_id res chain seq x y z
N MET A 1 -16.17 9.63 -36.04
CA MET A 1 -15.63 9.25 -34.73
C MET A 1 -14.26 9.90 -34.60
N ILE A 2 -14.03 10.70 -33.55
CA ILE A 2 -12.68 11.22 -33.29
C ILE A 2 -11.83 10.03 -32.85
N LYS A 3 -10.82 9.68 -33.64
CA LYS A 3 -9.87 8.63 -33.31
C LYS A 3 -9.08 9.10 -32.08
N ASN A 4 -9.05 8.30 -31.03
CA ASN A 4 -8.17 8.61 -29.90
C ASN A 4 -6.73 8.40 -30.35
N GLU A 5 -5.84 9.31 -29.95
CA GLU A 5 -4.40 9.17 -30.17
C GLU A 5 -3.81 8.06 -29.27
N TYR A 6 -4.45 7.80 -28.13
CA TYR A 6 -4.05 6.80 -27.13
C TYR A 6 -5.24 5.91 -26.75
N ASP A 7 -4.96 4.64 -26.46
CA ASP A 7 -5.98 3.63 -26.13
C ASP A 7 -6.05 3.29 -24.63
N ALA A 8 -5.00 3.60 -23.85
CA ALA A 8 -4.89 3.19 -22.45
C ALA A 8 -4.26 4.28 -21.57
N ILE A 9 -4.63 4.27 -20.29
CA ILE A 9 -4.04 5.08 -19.22
C ILE A 9 -3.45 4.14 -18.18
N PHE A 10 -2.16 4.31 -17.91
CA PHE A 10 -1.46 3.63 -16.83
C PHE A 10 -1.40 4.58 -15.63
N CYS A 11 -1.83 4.09 -14.46
CA CYS A 11 -1.96 4.88 -13.26
C CYS A 11 -1.22 4.21 -12.11
N ASP A 12 -0.35 4.97 -11.45
CA ASP A 12 0.23 4.59 -10.17
C ASP A 12 -0.84 4.70 -9.05
N LEU A 13 -0.61 4.01 -7.94
CA LEU A 13 -1.46 4.01 -6.76
C LEU A 13 -0.94 5.00 -5.71
N GLY A 14 0.31 4.81 -5.29
CA GLY A 14 0.92 5.53 -4.17
C GLY A 14 1.20 6.98 -4.51
N ASN A 15 0.74 7.90 -3.65
CA ASN A 15 0.80 9.35 -3.86
C ASN A 15 0.09 9.87 -5.12
N VAL A 16 -0.70 9.01 -5.79
CA VAL A 16 -1.53 9.37 -6.96
C VAL A 16 -3.01 9.18 -6.61
N LEU A 17 -3.42 7.94 -6.33
CA LEU A 17 -4.80 7.61 -5.95
C LEU A 17 -5.01 7.55 -4.45
N VAL A 18 -3.94 7.39 -3.67
CA VAL A 18 -3.95 7.41 -2.22
C VAL A 18 -2.57 7.80 -1.70
N ASN A 19 -2.50 8.61 -0.65
CA ASN A 19 -1.24 8.94 0.01
C ASN A 19 -0.98 7.95 1.15
N PHE A 20 0.28 7.84 1.54
CA PHE A 20 0.68 7.00 2.67
C PHE A 20 1.80 7.64 3.48
N ASP A 21 1.85 7.36 4.78
CA ASP A 21 2.95 7.76 5.66
C ASP A 21 3.21 6.68 6.71
N HIS A 22 4.33 5.96 6.59
CA HIS A 22 4.70 4.92 7.56
C HIS A 22 5.00 5.50 8.94
N ARG A 23 5.26 6.81 9.08
CA ARG A 23 5.39 7.45 10.40
C ARG A 23 4.11 7.29 11.22
N ILE A 24 2.96 7.12 10.58
CA ILE A 24 1.70 6.80 11.27
C ILE A 24 1.80 5.44 11.98
N ALA A 25 2.35 4.42 11.31
CA ALA A 25 2.55 3.10 11.90
C ALA A 25 3.64 3.13 12.98
N VAL A 26 4.77 3.79 12.70
CA VAL A 26 5.89 3.96 13.65
C VAL A 26 5.38 4.56 14.97
N LYS A 27 4.65 5.67 14.93
CA LYS A 27 4.10 6.33 16.14
C LYS A 27 3.14 5.45 16.93
N LYS A 28 2.33 4.64 16.24
CA LYS A 28 1.40 3.72 16.90
C LYS A 28 2.10 2.53 17.54
N ILE A 29 3.19 2.06 16.92
CA ILE A 29 4.00 0.94 17.41
C ILE A 29 4.84 1.31 18.61
N LEU A 30 5.31 2.56 18.69
CA LEU A 30 6.21 3.04 19.75
C LEU A 30 5.71 2.75 21.18
N ALA A 31 4.40 2.71 21.39
CA ALA A 31 3.81 2.39 22.69
C ALA A 31 3.91 0.90 23.10
N PHE A 32 4.30 0.02 22.18
CA PHE A 32 4.30 -1.45 22.34
C PHE A 32 5.69 -2.05 22.20
N THR A 33 6.75 -1.24 22.26
CA THR A 33 8.13 -1.70 22.10
C THR A 33 9.08 -0.91 23.02
N PRO A 34 10.13 -1.54 23.56
CA PRO A 34 11.20 -0.83 24.25
C PRO A 34 12.17 -0.10 23.29
N LYS A 35 12.03 -0.29 21.97
CA LYS A 35 12.91 0.32 20.96
C LYS A 35 12.58 1.79 20.72
N LYS A 36 13.52 2.52 20.10
CA LYS A 36 13.34 3.93 19.76
C LYS A 36 12.61 4.08 18.43
N GLU A 37 12.02 5.25 18.21
CA GLU A 37 11.34 5.61 16.96
C GLU A 37 12.22 5.35 15.72
N GLU A 38 13.51 5.70 15.82
CA GLU A 38 14.51 5.50 14.76
C GLU A 38 14.69 4.02 14.40
N ASP A 39 14.71 3.12 15.40
CA ASP A 39 14.88 1.68 15.16
C ASP A 39 13.68 1.10 14.39
N ILE A 40 12.46 1.56 14.74
CA ILE A 40 11.22 1.17 14.06
C ILE A 40 11.22 1.72 12.63
N TYR A 41 11.61 2.98 12.46
CA TYR A 41 11.70 3.62 11.16
C TYR A 41 12.70 2.90 10.24
N GLN A 42 13.92 2.65 10.71
CA GLN A 42 14.94 1.92 9.95
C GLN A 42 14.47 0.50 9.60
N LEU A 43 13.78 -0.18 10.52
CA LEU A 43 13.23 -1.50 10.22
C LEU A 43 12.21 -1.42 9.08
N PHE A 44 11.32 -0.43 9.09
CA PHE A 44 10.26 -0.30 8.10
C PHE A 44 10.77 0.19 6.74
N PHE A 45 11.81 1.02 6.67
CA PHE A 45 12.27 1.60 5.41
C PHE A 45 13.54 0.97 4.83
N ASP A 46 14.47 0.54 5.68
CA ASP A 46 15.84 0.23 5.27
C ASP A 46 16.26 -1.22 5.60
N SER A 47 15.35 -2.04 6.12
CA SER A 47 15.68 -3.43 6.45
C SER A 47 15.48 -4.39 5.30
N GLY A 48 16.35 -5.42 5.26
CA GLY A 48 16.15 -6.58 4.40
C GLY A 48 14.83 -7.31 4.68
N ILE A 49 14.27 -7.18 5.89
CA ILE A 49 13.00 -7.81 6.28
C ILE A 49 11.84 -7.18 5.50
N THR A 50 11.76 -5.85 5.45
CA THR A 50 10.71 -5.17 4.68
C THR A 50 10.89 -5.39 3.19
N LYS A 51 12.13 -5.33 2.69
CA LYS A 51 12.42 -5.59 1.28
C LYS A 51 11.96 -6.99 0.85
N ASP A 52 12.30 -8.03 1.61
CA ASP A 52 11.87 -9.40 1.30
C ASP A 52 10.34 -9.53 1.28
N TYR A 53 9.63 -8.77 2.12
CA TYR A 53 8.17 -8.77 2.15
C TYR A 53 7.57 -7.99 0.96
N GLU A 54 8.09 -6.81 0.62
CA GLU A 54 7.62 -6.01 -0.51
C GLU A 54 7.85 -6.68 -1.87
N GLU A 55 8.93 -7.46 -1.98
CA GLU A 55 9.24 -8.30 -3.15
C GLU A 55 8.48 -9.65 -3.14
N GLY A 56 7.58 -9.87 -2.18
CA GLY A 56 6.74 -11.08 -2.12
C GLY A 56 7.50 -12.38 -1.76
N LYS A 57 8.75 -12.29 -1.27
CA LYS A 57 9.56 -13.48 -0.92
C LYS A 57 9.13 -14.14 0.39
N ILE A 58 8.48 -13.39 1.27
CA ILE A 58 7.94 -13.90 2.55
C ILE A 58 6.47 -13.50 2.69
N ALA A 59 5.68 -14.36 3.34
CA ALA A 59 4.30 -14.06 3.66
C ALA A 59 4.21 -13.00 4.77
N PHE A 60 3.09 -12.26 4.84
CA PHE A 60 2.90 -11.22 5.84
C PHE A 60 2.98 -11.73 7.29
N LEU A 61 2.58 -12.99 7.56
CA LEU A 61 2.73 -13.59 8.88
C LEU A 61 4.20 -13.75 9.29
N ASP A 62 5.08 -14.09 8.36
CA ASP A 62 6.50 -14.25 8.64
C ASP A 62 7.21 -12.89 8.72
N PHE A 63 6.79 -11.92 7.90
CA PHE A 63 7.16 -10.51 8.08
C PHE A 63 6.81 -10.03 9.49
N PHE A 64 5.57 -10.24 9.94
CA PHE A 64 5.14 -9.86 11.29
C PHE A 64 5.98 -10.52 12.39
N LYS A 65 6.27 -11.83 12.30
CA LYS A 65 7.12 -12.51 13.30
C LYS A 65 8.51 -11.87 13.37
N ARG A 66 9.15 -11.65 12.22
CA ARG A 66 10.48 -11.02 12.15
C ARG A 66 10.46 -9.60 12.72
N VAL A 67 9.42 -8.82 12.43
CA VAL A 67 9.24 -7.47 13.00
C VAL A 67 9.03 -7.54 14.51
N LYS A 68 8.17 -8.47 14.97
CA LYS A 68 7.88 -8.67 16.40
C LYS A 68 9.15 -9.01 17.17
N ASP A 69 9.95 -9.92 16.66
CA ASP A 69 11.21 -10.33 17.29
C ASP A 69 12.24 -9.20 17.26
N SER A 70 12.40 -8.52 16.11
CA SER A 70 13.39 -7.43 15.97
C SER A 70 13.08 -6.23 16.86
N LEU A 71 11.79 -5.91 17.04
CA LEU A 71 11.34 -4.79 17.85
C LEU A 71 10.96 -5.18 19.28
N GLU A 72 11.07 -6.44 19.68
CA GLU A 72 10.56 -6.93 20.98
C GLU A 72 9.11 -6.47 21.23
N LEU A 73 8.29 -6.61 20.18
CA LEU A 73 6.97 -5.97 20.11
C LEU A 73 5.96 -6.72 20.99
N ASP A 74 5.40 -6.02 21.97
CA ASP A 74 4.32 -6.52 22.83
C ASP A 74 2.94 -6.32 22.19
N MET A 75 2.75 -6.96 21.03
CA MET A 75 1.44 -7.06 20.40
C MET A 75 1.30 -8.32 19.56
N ASN A 76 0.06 -8.72 19.29
CA ASN A 76 -0.24 -9.85 18.42
C ASN A 76 -0.52 -9.40 16.97
N TYR A 77 -0.61 -10.38 16.07
CA TYR A 77 -0.87 -10.16 14.65
C TYR A 77 -2.15 -9.35 14.39
N THR A 78 -3.24 -9.67 15.11
CA THR A 78 -4.54 -9.02 14.93
C THR A 78 -4.52 -7.55 15.33
N ALA A 79 -3.66 -7.16 16.27
CA ALA A 79 -3.46 -5.77 16.65
C ALA A 79 -2.48 -5.06 15.71
N PHE A 80 -1.48 -5.77 15.17
CA PHE A 80 -0.47 -5.20 14.27
C PHE A 80 -1.04 -4.88 12.88
N LEU A 81 -1.82 -5.78 12.30
CA LEU A 81 -2.33 -5.64 10.92
C LEU A 81 -3.09 -4.31 10.67
N PRO A 82 -3.99 -3.84 11.56
CA PRO A 82 -4.62 -2.53 11.41
C PRO A 82 -3.65 -1.35 11.51
N ILE A 83 -2.56 -1.46 12.27
CA ILE A 83 -1.55 -0.42 12.36
C ILE A 83 -0.74 -0.36 11.06
N TRP A 84 -0.29 -1.52 10.59
CA TRP A 84 0.43 -1.67 9.32
C TRP A 84 -0.37 -1.11 8.15
N ASN A 85 -1.63 -1.50 8.02
CA ASN A 85 -2.51 -0.99 6.96
C ASN A 85 -3.03 0.43 7.21
N GLY A 86 -2.86 0.95 8.43
CA GLY A 86 -3.34 2.26 8.85
C GLY A 86 -2.48 3.45 8.40
N ILE A 87 -1.59 3.25 7.42
CA ILE A 87 -0.68 4.28 6.88
C ILE A 87 -1.32 5.12 5.77
N PHE A 88 -2.43 4.65 5.19
CA PHE A 88 -3.05 5.26 4.00
C PHE A 88 -4.10 6.31 4.33
N PHE A 89 -4.06 7.42 3.61
CA PHE A 89 -5.05 8.50 3.69
C PHE A 89 -5.32 9.11 2.31
N GLU A 90 -6.53 9.64 2.13
CA GLU A 90 -6.95 10.27 0.87
C GLU A 90 -7.06 11.78 1.04
N THR A 91 -6.50 12.51 0.10
CA THR A 91 -6.65 13.96 -0.05
C THR A 91 -7.77 14.27 -1.05
N PRO A 92 -8.32 15.51 -1.06
CA PRO A 92 -9.27 15.92 -2.09
C PRO A 92 -8.72 15.79 -3.52
N LEU A 93 -7.41 15.90 -3.71
CA LEU A 93 -6.77 15.69 -5.02
C LEU A 93 -6.87 14.23 -5.46
N ASN A 94 -6.61 13.29 -4.57
CA ASN A 94 -6.74 11.87 -4.86
C ASN A 94 -8.18 11.52 -5.29
N MET A 95 -9.16 12.00 -4.52
CA MET A 95 -10.58 11.75 -4.80
C MET A 95 -11.00 12.31 -6.17
N ARG A 96 -10.59 13.54 -6.49
CA ARG A 96 -10.85 14.14 -7.81
C ARG A 96 -10.20 13.34 -8.94
N PHE A 97 -9.00 12.81 -8.73
CA PHE A 97 -8.32 12.02 -9.74
C PHE A 97 -9.01 10.65 -9.95
N GLN A 98 -9.49 10.02 -8.87
CA GLN A 98 -10.32 8.83 -8.97
C GLN A 98 -11.62 9.08 -9.75
N GLU A 99 -12.30 10.22 -9.51
CA GLU A 99 -13.48 10.63 -10.28
C GLU A 99 -13.16 10.87 -11.76
N PHE A 100 -12.02 11.50 -12.05
CA PHE A 100 -11.55 11.69 -13.41
C PHE A 100 -11.35 10.35 -14.13
N LEU A 101 -10.66 9.39 -13.51
CA LEU A 101 -10.44 8.07 -14.09
C LEU A 101 -11.76 7.35 -14.39
N LYS A 102 -12.72 7.39 -13.46
CA LYS A 102 -14.09 6.89 -13.69
C LYS A 102 -14.74 7.53 -14.91
N SER A 103 -14.60 8.85 -15.05
CA SER A 103 -15.21 9.59 -16.16
C SER A 103 -14.62 9.27 -17.52
N VAL A 104 -13.40 8.72 -17.61
CA VAL A 104 -12.73 8.43 -18.89
C VAL A 104 -12.65 6.94 -19.21
N LYS A 105 -13.10 6.06 -18.29
CA LYS A 105 -13.09 4.59 -18.44
C LYS A 105 -13.82 4.09 -19.69
N TYR A 106 -14.90 4.76 -20.12
CA TYR A 106 -15.62 4.36 -21.34
C TYR A 106 -14.81 4.59 -22.62
N ARG A 107 -13.72 5.39 -22.54
CA ARG A 107 -12.92 5.83 -23.67
C ARG A 107 -11.52 5.22 -23.69
N TYR A 108 -10.95 4.90 -22.53
CA TYR A 108 -9.61 4.35 -22.40
C TYR A 108 -9.61 3.10 -21.52
N LYS A 109 -8.73 2.16 -21.85
CA LYS A 109 -8.38 1.07 -20.95
C LYS A 109 -7.63 1.61 -19.74
N LEU A 110 -8.07 1.26 -18.54
CA LEU A 110 -7.43 1.69 -17.31
C LEU A 110 -6.56 0.55 -16.77
N VAL A 111 -5.26 0.81 -16.59
CA VAL A 111 -4.31 -0.13 -16.00
C VAL A 111 -3.70 0.48 -14.74
N MET A 112 -3.82 -0.20 -13.60
CA MET A 112 -3.12 0.17 -12.38
C MET A 112 -1.77 -0.52 -12.40
N ILE A 113 -0.70 0.22 -12.13
CA ILE A 113 0.64 -0.34 -11.94
C ILE A 113 1.19 0.19 -10.62
N SER A 114 1.53 -0.70 -9.68
CA SER A 114 1.90 -0.27 -8.34
C SER A 114 2.90 -1.22 -7.68
N ASN A 115 3.90 -0.64 -7.03
CA ASN A 115 4.70 -1.35 -6.03
C ASN A 115 3.88 -1.39 -4.73
N ILE A 116 3.45 -2.59 -4.34
CA ILE A 116 2.61 -2.80 -3.16
C ILE A 116 2.79 -4.23 -2.66
N ASN A 117 2.58 -4.46 -1.36
CA ASN A 117 2.54 -5.80 -0.77
C ASN A 117 1.11 -6.35 -0.67
N GLU A 118 0.98 -7.67 -0.50
CA GLU A 118 -0.29 -8.38 -0.41
C GLU A 118 -1.24 -7.76 0.63
N ALA A 119 -0.77 -7.53 1.87
CA ALA A 119 -1.63 -7.04 2.96
C ALA A 119 -2.18 -5.62 2.68
N HIS A 120 -1.37 -4.73 2.10
CA HIS A 120 -1.83 -3.40 1.70
C HIS A 120 -2.79 -3.47 0.51
N CYS A 121 -2.53 -4.34 -0.47
CA CYS A 121 -3.41 -4.52 -1.61
C CYS A 121 -4.81 -4.97 -1.17
N GLU A 122 -4.89 -6.01 -0.32
CA GLU A 122 -6.14 -6.53 0.20
C GLU A 122 -6.89 -5.52 1.07
N PHE A 123 -6.17 -4.70 1.82
CA PHE A 123 -6.76 -3.60 2.59
C PHE A 123 -7.36 -2.52 1.69
N LEU A 124 -6.60 -2.05 0.69
CA LEU A 124 -7.02 -0.97 -0.19
C LEU A 124 -8.14 -1.40 -1.14
N LYS A 125 -8.11 -2.64 -1.66
CA LYS A 125 -9.22 -3.20 -2.46
C LYS A 125 -10.56 -3.15 -1.72
N LYS A 126 -10.56 -3.40 -0.40
CA LYS A 126 -11.76 -3.33 0.45
C LYS A 126 -12.19 -1.90 0.76
N LYS A 127 -11.24 -0.98 0.87
CA LYS A 127 -11.49 0.42 1.27
C LYS A 127 -11.85 1.33 0.09
N MET A 128 -11.28 1.07 -1.08
CA MET A 128 -11.31 1.99 -2.22
C MET A 128 -12.02 1.36 -3.43
N PRO A 129 -13.25 1.80 -3.75
CA PRO A 129 -14.00 1.29 -4.89
C PRO A 129 -13.31 1.46 -6.25
N ILE A 130 -12.36 2.41 -6.38
CA ILE A 130 -11.64 2.67 -7.63
C ILE A 130 -10.87 1.46 -8.15
N PHE A 131 -10.50 0.49 -7.30
CA PHE A 131 -9.85 -0.75 -7.75
C PHE A 131 -10.71 -1.52 -8.76
N GLY A 132 -12.04 -1.52 -8.58
CA GLY A 132 -12.98 -2.14 -9.51
C GLY A 132 -13.13 -1.39 -10.84
N GLU A 133 -12.53 -0.21 -10.96
CA GLU A 133 -12.60 0.59 -12.18
C GLU A 133 -11.51 0.23 -13.19
N PHE A 134 -10.41 -0.37 -12.74
CA PHE A 134 -9.31 -0.76 -13.60
C PHE A 134 -9.61 -2.04 -14.38
N ASP A 135 -9.27 -2.06 -15.67
CA ASP A 135 -9.34 -3.26 -16.53
C ASP A 135 -8.25 -4.28 -16.17
N LYS A 136 -7.10 -3.81 -15.66
CA LYS A 136 -5.97 -4.64 -15.27
C LYS A 136 -5.22 -4.03 -14.09
N LEU A 137 -4.77 -4.90 -13.18
CA LEU A 137 -3.84 -4.55 -12.11
C LEU A 137 -2.49 -5.22 -12.40
N ILE A 138 -1.40 -4.48 -12.25
CA ILE A 138 -0.02 -4.96 -12.33
C ILE A 138 0.63 -4.60 -10.98
N LEU A 139 0.80 -5.59 -10.13
CA LEU A 139 1.20 -5.41 -8.73
C LEU A 139 2.54 -6.08 -8.49
N SER A 140 3.49 -5.39 -7.85
CA SER A 140 4.87 -5.90 -7.71
C SER A 140 4.98 -7.26 -7.03
N TYR A 141 4.08 -7.60 -6.10
CA TYR A 141 4.10 -8.89 -5.40
C TYR A 141 3.52 -10.06 -6.24
N GLU A 142 2.95 -9.79 -7.42
CA GLU A 142 2.34 -10.80 -8.31
C GLU A 142 3.20 -11.10 -9.56
N VAL A 143 4.32 -10.41 -9.74
CA VAL A 143 5.22 -10.51 -10.92
C VAL A 143 6.53 -11.18 -10.53
#